data_AF-A0A3N6A495-F1
#
_entry.id   AF-A0A3N6A495-F1
#
_cell.length_a   1.000
_cell.length_b   1.000
_cell.length_c   1.000
_cell.angle_alpha   90.00
_cell.angle_beta   90.00
_cell.angle_gamma   90.00
#
_symmetry.space_group_name_H-M   'P 1'
#
loop_
_entity.id
_entity.type
_entity.pdbx_description
1 polymer ?
#
loop_
_entity_poly.entity_id
_entity_poly.type
_entity_poly.pdbx_seq_one_letter_code
_entity_poly.pdbx_strand_id
1 'polypeptide(L)'
;MAESTMNPELEAGAAPRMAGGNFACVTRQFCSISLRWGYHLSLTQAFWGVSSRENYARFSFQGGAADRTRRDMRLQLIASLLEAYGFQVRVVEDHLTAQLEGYEGEAFGQRIQLLGYVNIHACQIDMIMGNPARIRHYREKMHKDAETMIFKR
;
A
#
# COMPACT_ATOMS: atom_id res chain seq x y z
N MET A 1 -14.69 16.52 14.55
CA MET A 1 -15.07 16.90 13.17
C MET A 1 -13.97 16.41 12.24
N ALA A 2 -14.28 15.90 11.04
CA ALA A 2 -13.29 15.28 10.16
C ALA A 2 -12.42 16.35 9.48
N GLU A 3 -11.09 16.17 9.42
CA GLU A 3 -10.17 17.11 8.72
C GLU A 3 -10.60 17.39 7.28
N SER A 4 -11.27 16.44 6.62
CA SER A 4 -11.85 16.59 5.29
C SER A 4 -12.86 17.74 5.16
N THR A 5 -13.58 18.13 6.21
CA THR A 5 -14.57 19.24 6.10
C THR A 5 -13.94 20.61 6.24
N MET A 6 -12.64 20.70 6.54
CA MET A 6 -11.91 21.95 6.67
C MET A 6 -10.83 22.13 5.60
N ASN A 7 -10.78 21.25 4.60
CA ASN A 7 -9.80 21.36 3.52
C ASN A 7 -10.34 22.27 2.40
N PRO A 8 -9.80 23.48 2.21
CA PRO A 8 -10.24 24.40 1.16
C PRO A 8 -9.98 23.87 -0.26
N GLU A 9 -9.14 22.84 -0.43
CA GLU A 9 -8.94 22.15 -1.72
C GLU A 9 -10.16 21.31 -2.17
N LEU A 10 -11.20 21.19 -1.33
CA LEU A 10 -12.44 20.46 -1.61
C LEU A 10 -13.63 21.36 -1.93
N GLU A 11 -13.41 22.67 -1.99
CA GLU A 11 -14.41 23.60 -2.48
C GLU A 11 -14.68 23.38 -3.97
N ALA A 12 -15.96 23.42 -4.34
CA ALA A 12 -16.37 23.28 -5.73
C ALA A 12 -15.78 24.42 -6.57
N GLY A 13 -14.81 24.10 -7.43
CA GLY A 13 -14.12 25.06 -8.30
C GLY A 13 -12.61 25.17 -8.07
N ALA A 14 -12.06 24.57 -7.01
CA ALA A 14 -10.62 24.43 -6.87
C ALA A 14 -10.06 23.48 -7.94
N ALA A 15 -9.01 23.90 -8.67
CA ALA A 15 -8.26 22.97 -9.50
C ALA A 15 -7.68 21.87 -8.59
N PRO A 16 -8.01 20.58 -8.80
CA PRO A 16 -7.56 19.58 -7.86
C PRO A 16 -6.04 19.50 -7.98
N ARG A 17 -5.33 19.70 -6.86
CA ARG A 17 -3.92 19.29 -6.70
C ARG A 17 -3.71 17.80 -7.02
N MET A 18 -4.82 17.07 -7.17
CA MET A 18 -4.99 15.65 -7.44
C MET A 18 -5.56 15.35 -8.85
N ALA A 19 -5.30 16.17 -9.86
CA ALA A 19 -5.71 15.96 -11.26
C ALA A 19 -4.96 14.81 -11.97
N GLY A 20 -4.94 13.59 -11.40
CA GLY A 20 -4.30 12.42 -12.00
C GLY A 20 -5.20 11.19 -11.94
N GLY A 21 -5.38 10.51 -13.07
CA GLY A 21 -6.07 9.22 -13.12
C GLY A 21 -5.22 8.07 -12.57
N ASN A 22 -5.83 6.89 -12.50
CA ASN A 22 -5.11 5.64 -12.29
C ASN A 22 -4.32 5.29 -13.56
N PHE A 23 -3.12 4.76 -13.41
CA PHE A 23 -2.29 4.32 -14.53
C PHE A 23 -1.60 3.00 -14.22
N ALA A 24 -1.50 2.13 -15.22
CA ALA A 24 -0.74 0.90 -15.15
C ALA A 24 0.04 0.68 -16.43
N CYS A 25 1.34 0.43 -16.31
CA CYS A 25 2.19 -0.08 -17.37
C CYS A 25 2.63 -1.48 -16.95
N VAL A 26 2.32 -2.49 -17.77
CA VAL A 26 2.70 -3.88 -17.52
C VAL A 26 3.32 -4.46 -18.77
N THR A 27 4.50 -5.04 -18.61
CA THR A 27 5.22 -5.80 -19.63
C THR A 27 5.47 -7.21 -19.11
N ARG A 28 6.15 -8.04 -19.91
CA ARG A 28 6.55 -9.40 -19.49
C ARG A 28 7.38 -9.40 -18.21
N GLN A 29 8.18 -8.37 -17.98
CA GLN A 29 9.18 -8.32 -16.90
C GLN A 29 9.03 -7.14 -15.97
N PHE A 30 8.16 -6.18 -16.28
CA PHE A 30 8.06 -4.96 -15.50
C PHE A 30 6.59 -4.60 -15.27
N CYS A 31 6.28 -4.15 -14.07
CA CYS A 31 5.03 -3.46 -13.81
C CYS A 31 5.29 -2.13 -13.07
N SER A 32 4.50 -1.12 -13.41
CA SER A 32 4.41 0.15 -12.70
C SER A 32 2.94 0.55 -12.64
N ILE A 33 2.38 0.52 -11.44
CA ILE A 33 0.96 0.79 -11.18
C ILE A 33 0.89 1.99 -10.23
N SER A 34 0.13 2.99 -10.64
CA SER A 34 -0.20 4.18 -9.85
C SER A 34 -1.71 4.18 -9.60
N LEU A 35 -2.11 4.02 -8.34
CA LEU A 35 -3.51 4.04 -7.95
C LEU A 35 -3.78 5.27 -7.08
N ARG A 36 -4.73 6.08 -7.52
CA ARG A 36 -5.37 7.14 -6.74
C ARG A 36 -6.80 6.76 -6.44
N TRP A 37 -7.14 6.72 -5.17
CA TRP A 37 -8.52 6.56 -4.73
C TRP A 37 -8.77 7.49 -3.54
N GLY A 38 -9.67 8.46 -3.76
CA GLY A 38 -9.95 9.48 -2.76
C GLY A 38 -8.68 10.29 -2.51
N TYR A 39 -8.20 10.29 -1.28
CA TYR A 39 -7.01 11.04 -0.85
C TYR A 39 -5.73 10.21 -0.82
N HIS A 40 -5.80 8.94 -1.24
CA HIS A 40 -4.66 8.04 -1.23
C HIS A 40 -3.98 8.02 -2.59
N LEU A 41 -2.66 7.92 -2.55
CA LEU A 41 -1.83 7.52 -3.69
C LEU A 41 -1.01 6.30 -3.27
N SER A 42 -1.09 5.24 -4.06
CA SER A 42 -0.11 4.15 -4.01
C SER A 42 0.63 4.03 -5.33
N LEU A 43 1.92 3.74 -5.25
CA LEU A 43 2.75 3.37 -6.40
C LEU A 43 3.33 1.99 -6.14
N THR A 44 3.10 1.06 -7.05
CA THR A 44 3.68 -0.28 -7.03
C THR A 44 4.54 -0.46 -8.26
N GLN A 45 5.79 -0.86 -8.07
CA GLN A 45 6.68 -1.20 -9.16
C GLN A 45 7.32 -2.56 -8.89
N ALA A 46 7.44 -3.38 -9.92
CA ALA A 46 8.22 -4.60 -9.82
C ALA A 46 8.95 -4.88 -11.13
N PHE A 47 10.18 -5.37 -11.02
CA PHE A 47 10.93 -5.91 -12.14
C PHE A 47 11.25 -7.38 -11.88
N TRP A 48 10.96 -8.23 -12.84
CA TRP A 48 11.22 -9.67 -12.86
C TRP A 48 12.26 -9.96 -13.93
N GLY A 49 13.52 -9.95 -13.50
CA GLY A 49 14.69 -10.17 -14.33
C GLY A 49 14.97 -11.65 -14.60
N VAL A 50 16.13 -11.90 -15.19
CA VAL A 50 16.62 -13.26 -15.45
C VAL A 50 17.29 -13.85 -14.20
N SER A 51 17.84 -12.99 -13.34
CA SER A 51 18.50 -13.36 -12.09
C SER A 51 17.82 -12.74 -10.86
N SER A 52 17.94 -13.40 -9.71
CA SER A 52 17.44 -12.88 -8.42
C SER A 52 17.97 -11.50 -8.04
N ARG A 53 19.15 -11.12 -8.55
CA ARG A 53 19.77 -9.80 -8.29
C ARG A 53 19.10 -8.66 -9.05
N GLU A 54 18.46 -8.96 -10.17
CA GLU A 54 17.70 -7.98 -10.93
C GLU A 54 16.29 -7.79 -10.37
N ASN A 55 15.77 -8.82 -9.68
CA ASN A 55 14.42 -8.78 -9.15
C ASN A 55 14.30 -7.75 -8.04
N TYR A 56 13.37 -6.81 -8.23
CA TYR A 56 13.00 -5.87 -7.18
C TYR A 56 11.51 -5.61 -7.18
N ALA A 57 10.96 -5.36 -5.99
CA ALA A 57 9.64 -4.76 -5.84
C ALA A 57 9.75 -3.51 -4.98
N ARG A 58 9.01 -2.47 -5.34
CA ARG A 58 8.89 -1.22 -4.62
C ARG A 58 7.43 -0.86 -4.46
N PHE A 59 7.09 -0.37 -3.28
CA PHE A 59 5.78 0.12 -2.96
C PHE A 59 5.92 1.45 -2.24
N SER A 60 5.09 2.42 -2.60
CA SER A 60 4.90 3.62 -1.80
C SER A 60 3.42 3.87 -1.58
N PHE A 61 3.11 4.44 -0.43
CA PHE A 61 1.74 4.76 -0.05
C PHE A 61 1.73 6.05 0.75
N GLN A 62 0.83 6.97 0.40
CA GLN A 62 0.68 8.23 1.09
C GLN A 62 -0.75 8.78 1.02
N GLY A 63 -1.02 9.77 1.88
CA GLY A 63 -2.27 10.51 1.90
C GLY A 63 -3.40 9.81 2.65
N GLY A 64 -4.61 10.32 2.49
CA GLY A 64 -5.80 9.99 3.28
C GLY A 64 -6.40 11.23 3.95
N ALA A 65 -7.72 11.27 4.10
CA ALA A 65 -8.43 12.41 4.71
C ALA A 65 -8.79 12.21 6.20
N ALA A 66 -8.22 11.18 6.82
CA ALA A 66 -8.34 10.95 8.25
C ALA A 66 -7.37 11.85 9.04
N ASP A 67 -7.64 12.04 10.34
CA ASP A 67 -6.70 12.74 11.22
C ASP A 67 -5.35 12.02 11.31
N ARG A 68 -4.32 12.76 11.72
CA ARG A 68 -2.93 12.28 11.82
C ARG A 68 -2.81 10.94 12.55
N THR A 69 -3.49 10.78 13.69
CA THR A 69 -3.42 9.54 14.48
C THR A 69 -3.93 8.34 13.70
N ARG A 70 -5.05 8.48 12.98
CA ARG A 70 -5.58 7.42 12.10
C ARG A 70 -4.69 7.14 10.90
N ARG A 71 -4.07 8.17 10.31
CA ARG A 71 -3.10 8.00 9.23
C ARG A 71 -1.89 7.20 9.72
N ASP A 72 -1.32 7.57 10.85
CA ASP A 72 -0.17 6.89 11.47
C ASP A 72 -0.50 5.41 11.74
N MET A 73 -1.66 5.10 12.31
CA MET A 73 -2.07 3.72 12.58
C MET A 73 -2.21 2.87 11.30
N ARG A 74 -2.68 3.45 10.20
CA ARG A 74 -2.72 2.77 8.90
C ARG A 74 -1.35 2.48 8.35
N LEU A 75 -0.45 3.46 8.38
CA LEU A 75 0.92 3.25 7.92
C LEU A 75 1.61 2.16 8.74
N GLN A 76 1.40 2.13 10.06
CA GLN A 76 1.94 1.08 10.92
C GLN A 76 1.35 -0.30 10.62
N LEU A 77 0.05 -0.40 10.33
CA LEU A 77 -0.58 -1.66 9.93
C LEU A 77 0.04 -2.19 8.62
N ILE A 78 0.15 -1.34 7.60
CA ILE A 78 0.73 -1.72 6.31
C ILE A 78 2.21 -2.07 6.46
N ALA A 79 2.97 -1.26 7.19
CA ALA A 79 4.40 -1.46 7.40
C ALA A 79 4.68 -2.83 8.03
N SER A 80 4.06 -3.09 9.18
CA SER A 80 4.25 -4.35 9.90
C SER A 80 3.79 -5.58 9.11
N LEU A 81 2.75 -5.47 8.27
CA LEU A 81 2.38 -6.55 7.35
C LEU A 81 3.50 -6.79 6.33
N LEU A 82 3.97 -5.75 5.63
CA LEU A 82 5.00 -5.89 4.60
C LEU A 82 6.34 -6.39 5.18
N GLU A 83 6.75 -5.88 6.35
CA GLU A 83 7.95 -6.32 7.06
C GLU A 83 7.93 -7.82 7.36
N ALA A 84 6.77 -8.34 7.80
CA ALA A 84 6.61 -9.77 8.10
C ALA A 84 6.82 -10.68 6.87
N TYR A 85 6.69 -10.15 5.66
CA TYR A 85 6.88 -10.90 4.41
C TYR A 85 8.18 -10.54 3.66
N GLY A 86 9.09 -9.83 4.33
CA GLY A 86 10.48 -9.61 3.89
C GLY A 86 10.76 -8.25 3.25
N PHE A 87 9.80 -7.33 3.24
CA PHE A 87 10.04 -5.98 2.75
C PHE A 87 10.82 -5.15 3.79
N GLN A 88 11.78 -4.36 3.30
CA GLN A 88 12.36 -3.27 4.08
C GLN A 88 11.43 -2.06 3.97
N VAL A 89 10.89 -1.60 5.09
CA VAL A 89 9.92 -0.51 5.13
C VAL A 89 10.51 0.72 5.81
N ARG A 90 10.18 1.90 5.29
CA ARG A 90 10.45 3.20 5.91
C ARG A 90 9.18 4.02 5.93
N VAL A 91 8.88 4.65 7.06
CA VAL A 91 7.78 5.60 7.21
C VAL A 91 8.37 6.95 7.60
N VAL A 92 8.08 7.98 6.80
CA VAL A 92 8.46 9.38 7.07
C VAL A 92 7.19 10.20 7.01
N GLU A 93 6.80 10.79 8.13
CA GLU A 93 5.51 11.49 8.27
C GLU A 93 4.34 10.62 7.81
N ASP A 94 3.62 11.02 6.75
CA ASP A 94 2.48 10.29 6.20
C ASP A 94 2.81 9.47 4.93
N HIS A 95 4.11 9.29 4.67
CA HIS A 95 4.62 8.58 3.50
C HIS A 95 5.31 7.28 3.91
N LEU A 96 4.82 6.16 3.39
CA LEU A 96 5.42 4.83 3.53
C LEU A 96 6.10 4.43 2.23
N THR A 97 7.34 3.95 2.31
CA THR A 97 8.04 3.26 1.24
C THR A 97 8.44 1.86 1.69
N ALA A 98 8.32 0.88 0.80
CA ALA A 98 8.72 -0.49 1.03
C ALA A 98 9.49 -1.03 -0.18
N GLN A 99 10.56 -1.77 0.07
CA GLN A 99 11.43 -2.35 -0.96
C GLN A 99 11.73 -3.82 -0.67
N LEU A 100 11.81 -4.61 -1.72
CA LEU A 100 12.14 -6.03 -1.68
C LEU A 100 13.15 -6.34 -2.78
N GLU A 101 14.22 -7.03 -2.42
CA GLU A 101 15.27 -7.50 -3.32
C GLU A 101 15.72 -8.90 -2.89
N GLY A 102 16.40 -9.64 -3.77
CA GLY A 102 17.00 -10.94 -3.44
C GLY A 102 16.03 -12.13 -3.42
N TYR A 103 14.79 -11.94 -3.88
CA TYR A 103 13.81 -13.01 -4.06
C TYR A 103 13.73 -13.42 -5.54
N GLU A 104 13.37 -14.67 -5.80
CA GLU A 104 13.17 -15.20 -7.16
C GLU A 104 12.02 -16.19 -7.28
N GLY A 105 11.67 -16.53 -8.52
CA GLY A 105 10.67 -17.54 -8.83
C GLY A 105 9.33 -17.29 -8.14
N GLU A 106 8.75 -18.36 -7.61
CA GLU A 106 7.49 -18.32 -6.90
C GLU A 106 7.53 -17.39 -5.68
N ALA A 107 8.63 -17.38 -4.92
CA ALA A 107 8.74 -16.57 -3.72
C ALA A 107 8.65 -15.08 -4.03
N PHE A 108 9.23 -14.62 -5.14
CA PHE A 108 9.08 -13.24 -5.61
C PHE A 108 7.66 -12.95 -6.10
N GLY A 109 7.07 -13.86 -6.86
CA GLY A 109 5.68 -13.75 -7.32
C GLY A 109 4.67 -13.58 -6.18
N GLN A 110 4.84 -14.35 -5.10
CA GLN A 110 4.01 -14.23 -3.90
C GLN A 110 4.11 -12.84 -3.24
N ARG A 111 5.28 -12.20 -3.23
CA ARG A 111 5.42 -10.83 -2.69
C ARG A 111 4.78 -9.79 -3.61
N ILE A 112 4.85 -9.96 -4.93
CA ILE A 112 4.11 -9.09 -5.87
C ILE A 112 2.60 -9.23 -5.64
N GLN A 113 2.10 -10.45 -5.45
CA GLN A 113 0.70 -10.69 -5.10
C GLN A 113 0.31 -10.02 -3.78
N LEU A 114 1.19 -10.05 -2.77
CA LEU A 114 0.97 -9.34 -1.51
C LEU A 114 0.84 -7.82 -1.71
N LEU A 115 1.66 -7.20 -2.57
CA LEU A 115 1.48 -5.78 -2.91
C LEU A 115 0.13 -5.51 -3.59
N GLY A 116 -0.33 -6.41 -4.45
CA GLY A 116 -1.68 -6.37 -5.03
C GLY A 116 -2.77 -6.42 -3.96
N TYR A 117 -2.66 -7.33 -3.01
CA TYR A 117 -3.57 -7.44 -1.86
C TYR A 117 -3.59 -6.15 -1.03
N VAL A 118 -2.42 -5.60 -0.69
CA VAL A 118 -2.32 -4.33 0.06
C VAL A 118 -2.99 -3.18 -0.68
N ASN A 119 -2.79 -3.06 -2.00
CA ASN A 119 -3.44 -2.01 -2.79
C ASN A 119 -4.98 -2.05 -2.69
N ILE A 120 -5.57 -3.24 -2.67
CA ILE A 120 -7.03 -3.42 -2.59
C ILE A 120 -7.55 -3.07 -1.19
N HIS A 121 -6.79 -3.43 -0.14
CA HIS A 121 -7.26 -3.31 1.25
C HIS A 121 -6.86 -2.02 1.94
N ALA A 122 -5.77 -1.35 1.56
CA ALA A 122 -5.24 -0.18 2.24
C ALA A 122 -6.28 0.96 2.35
N CYS A 123 -7.09 1.17 1.32
CA CYS A 123 -8.13 2.21 1.30
C CYS A 123 -9.39 1.81 2.08
N GLN A 124 -9.73 0.53 2.16
CA GLN A 124 -10.92 0.05 2.90
C GLN A 124 -10.78 0.25 4.41
N ILE A 125 -9.53 0.28 4.88
CA ILE A 125 -9.21 0.32 6.30
C ILE A 125 -9.35 1.76 6.87
N ASP A 126 -9.44 2.80 6.04
CA ASP A 126 -9.57 4.20 6.48
C ASP A 126 -10.82 4.48 7.33
N MET A 127 -11.95 3.85 7.00
CA MET A 127 -13.22 4.10 7.70
C MET A 127 -13.24 3.56 9.13
N ILE A 128 -12.30 2.69 9.51
CA ILE A 128 -12.33 1.94 10.77
C ILE A 128 -11.18 2.28 11.73
N MET A 129 -10.25 3.14 11.30
CA MET A 129 -8.98 3.41 11.98
C MET A 129 -9.09 4.12 13.35
N GLY A 130 -10.27 4.39 13.90
CA GLY A 130 -10.43 4.97 15.24
C GLY A 130 -10.55 3.95 16.39
N ASN A 131 -10.57 2.65 16.11
CA ASN A 131 -10.82 1.61 17.11
C ASN A 131 -9.65 0.59 17.17
N PRO A 132 -8.88 0.55 18.26
CA PRO A 132 -7.75 -0.38 18.41
C PRO A 132 -8.11 -1.86 18.25
N ALA A 133 -9.31 -2.28 18.66
CA ALA A 133 -9.77 -3.65 18.48
C ALA A 133 -9.98 -4.00 17.00
N ARG A 134 -10.47 -3.04 16.19
CA ARG A 134 -10.61 -3.22 14.74
C ARG A 134 -9.26 -3.29 14.05
N ILE A 135 -8.28 -2.47 14.46
CA ILE A 135 -6.92 -2.54 13.91
C ILE A 135 -6.31 -3.93 14.14
N ARG A 136 -6.45 -4.47 15.35
CA ARG A 136 -5.98 -5.81 15.68
C ARG A 136 -6.65 -6.89 14.84
N HIS A 137 -7.98 -6.82 14.71
CA HIS A 137 -8.74 -7.72 13.86
C HIS A 137 -8.27 -7.69 12.40
N TYR A 138 -8.07 -6.50 11.82
CA TYR A 138 -7.62 -6.37 10.44
C TYR A 138 -6.19 -6.85 10.24
N ARG A 139 -5.30 -6.59 11.20
CA ARG A 139 -3.96 -7.19 11.20
C ARG A 139 -4.03 -8.71 11.09
N GLU A 140 -4.75 -9.35 12.01
CA GLU A 140 -4.89 -10.81 12.05
C GLU A 140 -5.54 -11.33 10.76
N LYS A 141 -6.59 -10.66 10.28
CA LYS A 141 -7.25 -11.00 9.01
C LYS A 141 -6.27 -10.92 7.83
N MET A 142 -5.50 -9.84 7.71
CA MET A 142 -4.58 -9.63 6.58
C MET A 142 -3.45 -10.67 6.58
N HIS A 143 -2.91 -11.02 7.74
CA HIS A 143 -1.95 -12.11 7.85
C HIS A 143 -2.57 -13.45 7.46
N LYS A 144 -3.76 -13.75 7.99
CA LYS A 144 -4.46 -14.99 7.66
C LYS A 144 -4.77 -15.07 6.16
N ASP A 145 -5.25 -14.00 5.54
CA ASP A 145 -5.51 -13.94 4.10
C ASP A 145 -4.21 -14.16 3.32
N ALA A 146 -3.12 -13.48 3.70
CA ALA A 146 -1.82 -13.65 3.04
C ALA A 146 -1.34 -15.12 3.12
N GLU A 147 -1.38 -15.74 4.31
CA GLU A 147 -1.02 -17.14 4.50
C GLU A 147 -1.92 -18.09 3.71
N THR A 148 -3.23 -17.87 3.75
CA THR A 148 -4.22 -18.79 3.18
C THR A 148 -4.52 -18.54 1.71
N MET A 149 -4.10 -17.43 1.12
CA MET A 149 -4.38 -17.12 -0.30
C MET A 149 -3.12 -16.97 -1.14
N ILE A 150 -2.00 -16.53 -0.56
CA ILE A 150 -0.80 -16.14 -1.29
C ILE A 150 0.36 -17.09 -0.98
N PHE A 151 0.65 -17.32 0.30
CA PHE A 151 1.81 -18.11 0.75
C PHE A 151 1.44 -19.57 1.05
N LYS A 152 0.43 -20.12 0.37
CA LYS A 152 0.05 -21.53 0.53
C LYS A 152 1.27 -22.42 0.26
N ARG A 153 1.55 -23.33 1.21
CA ARG A 153 2.43 -24.47 0.98
C ARG A 153 1.66 -25.61 0.31
#